data_AF-A0A7J9ZPE7-F1
#
_entry.id   AF-A0A7J9ZPE7-F1
#
_cell.length_a   1.000
_cell.length_b   1.000
_cell.length_c   1.000
_cell.angle_alpha   90.00
_cell.angle_beta   90.00
_cell.angle_gamma   90.00
#
_symmetry.space_group_name_H-M   'P 1'
#
loop_
_entity.id
_entity.type
_entity.pdbx_description
1 polymer ?
#
loop_
_entity_poly.entity_id
_entity_poly.type
_entity_poly.pdbx_seq_one_letter_code
_entity_poly.pdbx_strand_id
1 'polypeptide(L)'
;MAESRQELLRQADEKELLAQRFVNYAKGLAPYFTGADRAMSGGRTWTGPAAERYAAAARMRRSELRDLEEDCHRAAANLRRTAAELRERADHAPD
;
A
#
# COMPACT_ATOMS: atom_id res chain seq x y z
N MET A 1 -29.66 -8.53 -14.47
CA MET A 1 -29.50 -7.62 -15.64
C MET A 1 -28.03 -7.61 -15.98
N ALA A 2 -27.65 -7.84 -17.23
CA ALA A 2 -26.23 -7.78 -17.63
C ALA A 2 -25.76 -6.32 -17.49
N GLU A 3 -24.58 -6.10 -16.91
CA GLU A 3 -23.95 -4.77 -16.87
C GLU A 3 -23.61 -4.35 -18.30
N SER A 4 -23.87 -3.08 -18.66
CA SER A 4 -23.52 -2.57 -19.98
C SER A 4 -22.01 -2.43 -20.12
N ARG A 5 -21.52 -2.44 -21.37
CA ARG A 5 -20.10 -2.25 -21.68
C ARG A 5 -19.53 -0.98 -21.02
N GLN A 6 -20.27 0.12 -21.09
CA GLN A 6 -19.84 1.39 -20.48
C GLN A 6 -19.71 1.30 -18.96
N GLU A 7 -20.61 0.61 -18.29
CA GLU A 7 -20.57 0.45 -16.84
C GLU A 7 -19.37 -0.38 -16.41
N LEU A 8 -19.04 -1.45 -17.13
CA LEU A 8 -17.86 -2.27 -16.88
C LEU A 8 -16.55 -1.49 -17.04
N LEU A 9 -16.43 -0.67 -18.09
CA LEU A 9 -15.27 0.18 -18.30
C LEU A 9 -15.13 1.25 -17.20
N ARG A 10 -16.25 1.88 -16.82
CA ARG A 10 -16.27 2.86 -15.71
C ARG A 10 -15.78 2.22 -14.41
N GLN A 11 -16.27 1.03 -14.07
CA GLN A 11 -15.83 0.31 -12.89
C GLN A 11 -14.33 -0.04 -12.97
N ALA A 12 -13.84 -0.46 -14.14
CA ALA A 12 -12.42 -0.76 -14.33
C ALA A 12 -11.52 0.46 -14.06
N ASP A 13 -11.93 1.63 -14.54
CA ASP A 13 -11.19 2.87 -14.33
C ASP A 13 -11.22 3.33 -12.87
N GLU A 14 -12.34 3.15 -12.17
CA GLU A 14 -12.43 3.40 -10.73
C GLU A 14 -11.48 2.49 -9.93
N LYS A 15 -11.37 1.22 -10.31
CA LYS A 15 -10.44 0.26 -9.67
C LYS A 15 -8.99 0.66 -9.92
N GLU A 16 -8.64 1.10 -11.13
CA GLU A 16 -7.29 1.56 -11.47
C GLU A 16 -6.92 2.83 -10.68
N LEU A 17 -7.85 3.80 -10.60
CA LEU A 17 -7.67 5.01 -9.79
C LEU A 17 -7.43 4.67 -8.32
N LEU A 18 -8.19 3.72 -7.76
CA LEU A 18 -8.00 3.27 -6.39
C LEU A 18 -6.66 2.54 -6.20
N ALA A 19 -6.26 1.70 -7.15
CA ALA A 19 -4.95 1.04 -7.13
C ALA A 19 -3.81 2.07 -7.11
N GLN A 20 -3.92 3.12 -7.92
CA GLN A 20 -2.93 4.20 -7.96
C GLN A 20 -2.85 4.93 -6.62
N ARG A 21 -3.98 5.15 -5.92
CA ARG A 21 -3.98 5.74 -4.58
C ARG A 21 -3.21 4.86 -3.59
N PHE A 22 -3.44 3.55 -3.56
CA PHE A 22 -2.69 2.64 -2.69
C PHE A 22 -1.19 2.66 -2.97
N VAL A 23 -0.78 2.68 -4.24
CA VAL A 23 0.64 2.82 -4.60
C VAL A 23 1.23 4.14 -4.12
N ASN A 24 0.48 5.24 -4.24
CA ASN A 24 0.93 6.55 -3.77
C ASN A 24 1.04 6.59 -2.24
N TYR A 25 0.11 5.96 -1.52
CA TYR A 25 0.19 5.83 -0.06
C TYR A 25 1.42 5.04 0.35
N ALA A 26 1.68 3.88 -0.27
CA ALA A 26 2.89 3.08 -0.01
C ALA A 26 4.17 3.90 -0.19
N LYS A 27 4.29 4.66 -1.29
CA LYS A 27 5.42 5.58 -1.52
C LYS A 27 5.54 6.65 -0.44
N GLY A 28 4.40 7.14 0.08
CA GLY A 28 4.35 8.10 1.17
C GLY A 28 4.80 7.54 2.52
N LEU A 29 4.87 6.22 2.70
CA LEU A 29 5.36 5.58 3.92
C LEU A 29 6.90 5.54 3.98
N ALA A 30 7.59 5.47 2.83
CA ALA A 30 9.05 5.37 2.74
C ALA A 30 9.85 6.39 3.62
N PRO A 31 9.47 7.68 3.71
CA PRO A 31 10.17 8.64 4.56
C PRO A 31 10.10 8.32 6.06
N TYR A 32 9.01 7.69 6.54
CA TYR A 32 8.84 7.35 7.96
C TYR A 32 9.81 6.25 8.41
N PHE A 33 10.16 5.32 7.53
CA PHE A 33 11.20 4.31 7.80
C PHE A 33 12.57 4.94 8.04
N THR A 34 12.90 5.98 7.26
CA THR A 34 14.18 6.68 7.39
C THR A 34 14.29 7.43 8.72
N GLY A 35 13.17 8.00 9.20
CA GLY A 35 13.09 8.65 10.51
C GLY A 35 13.32 7.68 11.67
N ALA A 36 12.71 6.49 11.61
CA ALA A 36 12.90 5.44 12.61
C ALA A 36 14.35 4.95 12.68
N ASP A 37 15.02 4.82 11.53
CA ASP A 37 16.40 4.37 11.44
C ASP A 37 17.40 5.35 12.06
N ARG A 38 17.17 6.66 11.87
CA ARG A 38 17.96 7.70 12.54
C ARG A 38 17.84 7.62 14.05
N ALA A 39 16.63 7.42 14.58
CA ALA A 39 16.39 7.30 16.01
C ALA A 39 17.10 6.07 16.62
N MET A 40 17.20 4.97 15.87
CA MET A 40 17.95 3.77 16.28
C MET A 40 19.47 3.94 16.21
N SER A 41 19.98 4.77 15.29
CA SER A 41 21.42 5.02 15.10
C SER A 41 22.06 5.93 16.16
N GLY A 42 21.26 6.66 16.94
CA GLY A 42 21.74 7.53 18.04
C GLY A 42 22.30 6.77 19.27
N GLY A 43 22.32 5.44 19.23
CA GLY A 43 22.69 4.56 20.35
C GLY A 43 24.13 4.65 20.87
N ARG A 44 24.98 5.53 20.33
CA ARG A 44 26.33 5.77 20.89
C ARG A 44 26.32 6.66 22.14
N THR A 45 25.32 7.52 22.28
CA THR A 45 25.24 8.48 23.38
C THR A 45 24.05 8.23 24.32
N TRP A 46 23.04 7.49 23.87
CA TRP A 46 21.89 7.11 24.69
C TRP A 46 21.86 5.59 24.89
N THR A 47 22.16 5.15 26.12
CA THR A 47 22.30 3.73 26.49
C THR A 47 21.44 3.38 27.71
N GLY A 48 21.33 2.09 28.01
CA GLY A 48 20.59 1.56 29.15
C GLY A 48 19.15 1.10 28.83
N PRO A 49 18.41 0.61 29.84
CA PRO A 49 17.13 -0.08 29.62
C PRO A 49 16.04 0.75 28.93
N ALA A 50 16.05 2.07 29.11
CA ALA A 50 15.12 2.97 28.42
C ALA A 50 15.42 3.06 26.92
N ALA A 51 16.70 3.14 26.55
CA ALA A 51 17.15 3.16 25.16
C ALA A 51 16.81 1.83 24.46
N GLU A 52 17.00 0.70 25.15
CA GLU A 52 16.64 -0.63 24.64
C GLU A 52 15.14 -0.77 24.36
N ARG A 53 14.27 -0.36 25.30
CA ARG A 53 12.81 -0.39 25.11
C ARG A 53 12.38 0.49 23.93
N TYR A 54 12.96 1.67 23.80
CA TYR A 54 12.67 2.55 22.67
C TYR A 54 13.12 1.93 21.35
N ALA A 55 14.33 1.36 21.28
CA ALA A 55 14.82 0.69 20.08
C ALA A 55 13.93 -0.51 19.70
N ALA A 56 13.47 -1.29 20.67
CA ALA A 56 12.53 -2.38 20.44
C ALA A 56 11.18 -1.87 19.87
N ALA A 57 10.61 -0.82 20.47
CA ALA A 57 9.39 -0.19 19.98
C ALA A 57 9.57 0.39 18.56
N ALA A 58 10.70 1.03 18.28
CA ALA A 58 11.01 1.57 16.96
C ALA A 58 11.11 0.47 15.89
N ARG A 59 11.74 -0.66 16.21
CA ARG A 59 11.79 -1.84 15.31
C ARG A 59 10.41 -2.42 15.05
N MET A 60 9.57 -2.52 16.09
CA MET A 60 8.20 -3.01 15.96
C MET A 60 7.38 -2.10 15.04
N ARG A 61 7.40 -0.78 15.27
CA ARG A 61 6.74 0.21 14.40
C ARG A 61 7.26 0.15 12.97
N ARG A 62 8.56 -0.08 12.78
CA ARG A 62 9.16 -0.26 11.45
C ARG A 62 8.59 -1.51 10.75
N SER A 63 8.41 -2.61 11.47
CA SER A 63 7.79 -3.82 10.92
C SER A 63 6.34 -3.54 10.51
N GLU A 64 5.55 -2.95 11.41
CA GLU A 64 4.14 -2.61 11.13
C GLU A 64 3.99 -1.70 9.89
N LEU A 65 4.87 -0.71 9.73
CA LEU A 65 4.88 0.16 8.56
C LEU A 65 5.22 -0.61 7.27
N ARG A 66 6.13 -1.60 7.34
CA ARG A 66 6.49 -2.45 6.20
C ARG A 66 5.32 -3.32 5.79
N ASP A 67 4.67 -3.95 6.77
CA ASP A 67 3.49 -4.79 6.54
C ASP A 67 2.37 -3.96 5.87
N LEU A 68 2.17 -2.71 6.32
CA LEU A 68 1.23 -1.79 5.71
C LEU A 68 1.61 -1.40 4.27
N GLU A 69 2.89 -1.18 3.99
CA GLU A 69 3.40 -0.90 2.64
C GLU A 69 3.12 -2.10 1.70
N GLU A 70 3.44 -3.30 2.16
CA GLU A 70 3.20 -4.55 1.43
C GLU A 70 1.70 -4.76 1.17
N ASP A 71 0.85 -4.51 2.16
CA ASP A 71 -0.60 -4.62 2.02
C ASP A 71 -1.18 -3.59 1.04
N CYS A 72 -0.67 -2.37 1.02
CA CYS A 72 -1.02 -1.38 0.00
C CYS A 72 -0.67 -1.88 -1.40
N HIS A 73 0.52 -2.45 -1.58
CA HIS A 73 0.94 -3.01 -2.87
C HIS A 73 0.07 -4.21 -3.29
N ARG A 74 -0.25 -5.10 -2.35
CA ARG A 74 -1.12 -6.26 -2.58
C ARG A 74 -2.53 -5.84 -2.99
N ALA A 75 -3.09 -4.85 -2.28
CA ALA A 75 -4.40 -4.28 -2.61
C ALA A 75 -4.40 -3.65 -4.00
N ALA A 76 -3.38 -2.87 -4.34
CA ALA A 76 -3.24 -2.28 -5.68
C ALA A 76 -3.15 -3.33 -6.78
N ALA A 77 -2.38 -4.41 -6.57
CA ALA A 77 -2.27 -5.50 -7.53
C ALA A 77 -3.60 -6.23 -7.75
N ASN A 78 -4.33 -6.51 -6.66
CA ASN A 78 -5.65 -7.12 -6.73
C ASN A 78 -6.65 -6.23 -7.49
N LEU A 79 -6.66 -4.92 -7.20
CA LEU A 79 -7.52 -3.95 -7.89
C LEU A 79 -7.22 -3.89 -9.39
N ARG A 80 -5.95 -3.90 -9.79
CA ARG A 80 -5.55 -3.93 -11.20
C ARG A 80 -5.96 -5.21 -11.90
N ARG A 81 -5.82 -6.36 -11.23
CA ARG A 81 -6.31 -7.64 -11.76
C ARG A 81 -7.82 -7.58 -12.01
N THR A 82 -8.60 -7.11 -11.03
CA THR A 82 -10.05 -6.94 -11.20
C THR A 82 -10.40 -5.91 -12.29
N ALA A 83 -9.63 -4.83 -12.44
CA ALA A 83 -9.82 -3.88 -13.53
C ALA A 83 -9.59 -4.52 -14.90
N ALA A 84 -8.58 -5.40 -15.02
CA ALA A 84 -8.32 -6.15 -16.25
C ALA A 84 -9.48 -7.13 -16.57
N GLU A 85 -9.94 -7.88 -15.57
CA GLU A 85 -11.09 -8.78 -15.69
C GLU A 85 -12.37 -8.02 -16.12
N LEU A 86 -12.58 -6.80 -15.60
CA LEU A 86 -13.72 -5.95 -15.99
C LEU A 86 -13.61 -5.46 -17.44
N ARG A 87 -12.41 -5.12 -17.91
CA ARG A 87 -12.18 -4.73 -19.32
C ARG A 87 -12.41 -5.91 -20.26
N GLU A 88 -11.92 -7.10 -19.90
CA GLU A 88 -12.17 -8.33 -20.66
C GLU A 88 -13.67 -8.65 -20.73
N ARG A 89 -14.40 -8.51 -19.62
CA ARG A 89 -15.86 -8.66 -19.61
C ARG A 89 -16.55 -7.60 -20.49
N ALA A 90 -16.04 -6.37 -20.54
CA ALA A 90 -16.59 -5.30 -21.36
C ALA A 90 -16.46 -5.59 -22.85
N ASP A 91 -15.39 -6.27 -23.28
CA ASP A 91 -15.18 -6.69 -24.68
C ASP A 91 -16.20 -7.75 -25.15
N HIS A 92 -16.83 -8.45 -24.20
CA HIS A 92 -17.87 -9.45 -24.46
C HIS A 92 -19.29 -8.96 -24.11
N ALA A 93 -19.42 -7.73 -23.62
CA ALA A 93 -20.71 -7.16 -23.25
C ALA A 93 -21.39 -6.51 -24.46
N PRO A 94 -22.74 -6.56 -24.54
CA PRO A 94 -23.48 -5.73 -25.48
C PRO A 94 -23.26 -4.24 -25.16
N ASP A 95 -23.25 -3.41 -26.22
CA ASP A 95 -23.12 -1.94 -26.11
C ASP A 95 -24.20 -1.31 -25.24
#